data_AF-A0A5B8C722-F1
#
_entry.id   AF-A0A5B8C722-F1
#
_cell.length_a   1.000
_cell.length_b   1.000
_cell.length_c   1.000
_cell.angle_alpha   90.00
_cell.angle_beta   90.00
_cell.angle_gamma   90.00
#
_symmetry.space_group_name_H-M   'P 1'
#
loop_
_entity.id
_entity.type
_entity.pdbx_description
1 polymer ?
#
loop_
_entity_poly.entity_id
_entity_poly.type
_entity_poly.pdbx_seq_one_letter_code
_entity_poly.pdbx_strand_id
1 'polypeptide(L)'
;MNESWPGEISPARTQVLAAISTMALAQAELRAAFPVQWRGAGAEAYATALTALLHHAQEVMAGLRQADAVVALADRQRAAALAGGAGP
;
A
#
# COMPACT_ATOMS: atom_id res chain seq x y z
N MET A 1 -23.00 -3.80 18.48
CA MET A 1 -21.58 -3.49 18.16
C MET A 1 -21.52 -2.01 17.85
N ASN A 2 -20.89 -1.22 18.72
CA ASN A 2 -20.85 0.24 18.61
C ASN A 2 -20.01 0.66 17.40
N GLU A 3 -20.64 1.05 16.30
CA GLU A 3 -19.95 1.76 15.21
C GLU A 3 -19.92 3.26 15.53
N SER A 4 -18.99 3.66 16.40
CA SER A 4 -18.64 5.06 16.57
C SER A 4 -17.18 5.26 16.21
N TRP A 5 -16.92 5.75 14.99
CA TRP A 5 -15.66 6.44 14.70
C TRP A 5 -15.90 7.83 14.14
N PRO A 6 -16.21 8.80 15.02
CA PRO A 6 -15.95 10.19 14.73
C PRO A 6 -14.43 10.41 14.78
N GLY A 7 -13.79 10.46 13.61
CA GLY A 7 -12.39 10.90 13.46
C GLY A 7 -11.33 9.81 13.28
N GLU A 8 -11.66 8.52 13.35
CA GLU A 8 -10.70 7.44 13.11
C GLU A 8 -10.75 6.92 11.66
N ILE A 9 -9.59 6.49 11.17
CA ILE A 9 -9.39 5.85 9.86
C ILE A 9 -10.25 4.58 9.79
N SER A 10 -10.98 4.36 8.70
CA SER A 10 -11.82 3.17 8.60
C SER A 10 -11.01 1.87 8.63
N PRO A 11 -11.60 0.73 9.06
CA PRO A 11 -10.89 -0.55 9.04
C PRO A 11 -10.36 -0.91 7.64
N ALA A 12 -11.10 -0.53 6.60
CA ALA A 12 -10.70 -0.73 5.21
C ALA A 12 -9.45 0.08 4.87
N ARG A 13 -9.40 1.35 5.26
CA ARG A 13 -8.23 2.19 5.00
C ARG A 13 -7.01 1.73 5.79
N THR A 14 -7.19 1.30 7.04
CA THR A 14 -6.12 0.67 7.83
C THR A 14 -5.54 -0.56 7.14
N GLN A 15 -6.38 -1.43 6.56
CA GLN A 15 -5.91 -2.60 5.80
C GLN A 15 -5.13 -2.20 4.54
N VAL A 16 -5.59 -1.18 3.80
CA VAL A 16 -4.87 -0.70 2.61
C VAL A 16 -3.51 -0.11 2.98
N LEU A 17 -3.43 0.70 4.04
CA LEU A 17 -2.17 1.26 4.54
C LEU A 17 -1.20 0.18 5.02
N ALA A 18 -1.70 -0.87 5.67
CA ALA A 18 -0.91 -2.03 6.05
C ALA A 18 -0.34 -2.75 4.82
N ALA A 19 -1.17 -2.98 3.79
CA ALA A 19 -0.72 -3.60 2.54
C ALA A 19 0.37 -2.77 1.83
N ILE A 20 0.22 -1.44 1.78
CA ILE A 20 1.22 -0.52 1.23
C ILE A 20 2.54 -0.66 2.00
N SER A 21 2.48 -0.65 3.34
CA SER A 21 3.66 -0.74 4.19
C SER A 21 4.39 -2.07 4.02
N THR A 22 3.66 -3.19 4.00
CA THR A 22 4.21 -4.52 3.76
C THR A 22 4.88 -4.62 2.39
N MET A 23 4.25 -4.09 1.33
CA MET A 23 4.83 -4.10 -0.01
C MET A 23 6.10 -3.25 -0.09
N ALA A 24 6.13 -2.08 0.55
CA ALA A 24 7.31 -1.24 0.59
C ALA A 24 8.49 -1.93 1.30
N LEU A 25 8.23 -2.63 2.40
CA LEU A 25 9.23 -3.42 3.12
C LEU A 25 9.76 -4.57 2.24
N ALA A 26 8.89 -5.34 1.61
CA ALA A 26 9.29 -6.44 0.73
C ALA A 26 10.18 -5.96 -0.42
N GLN A 27 9.87 -4.81 -1.03
CA GLN A 27 10.71 -4.21 -2.07
C GLN A 27 12.09 -3.79 -1.53
N ALA A 28 12.17 -3.27 -0.31
CA ALA A 28 13.42 -2.87 0.32
C ALA A 28 14.30 -4.09 0.61
N GLU A 29 13.72 -5.15 1.19
CA GLU A 29 14.41 -6.40 1.48
C GLU A 29 14.93 -7.07 0.19
N LEU A 30 14.10 -7.13 -0.86
CA LEU A 30 14.50 -7.68 -2.16
C LEU A 30 15.67 -6.91 -2.79
N ARG A 31 15.69 -5.58 -2.67
CA ARG A 31 16.82 -4.76 -3.14
C ARG A 31 18.08 -4.98 -2.31
N ALA A 32 17.94 -5.16 -1.00
CA ALA A 32 19.05 -5.40 -0.10
C ALA A 32 19.67 -6.80 -0.24
N ALA A 33 18.86 -7.79 -0.65
CA ALA A 33 19.29 -9.17 -0.79
C ALA A 33 20.32 -9.38 -1.91
N PHE A 34 20.44 -8.47 -2.88
CA PHE A 34 21.39 -8.62 -3.99
C PHE A 34 22.82 -8.17 -3.56
N PRO A 35 23.79 -9.10 -3.49
CA PRO A 35 25.15 -8.74 -3.11
C PRO A 35 25.84 -8.03 -4.29
N VAL A 36 26.29 -6.79 -4.07
CA VAL A 36 27.00 -5.95 -5.07
C VAL A 36 28.23 -6.65 -5.68
N GLN A 37 28.79 -7.63 -4.99
CA GLN A 37 29.99 -8.37 -5.40
C GLN A 37 29.71 -9.64 -6.23
N TRP A 38 28.45 -10.03 -6.42
CA TRP A 38 28.11 -11.20 -7.24
C TRP A 38 28.24 -10.87 -8.73
N ARG A 39 28.98 -11.71 -9.48
CA ARG A 39 29.27 -11.52 -10.92
C ARG A 39 29.04 -12.79 -11.73
N GLY A 40 28.90 -12.63 -13.04
CA GLY A 40 28.71 -13.70 -14.02
C GLY A 40 27.24 -13.87 -14.43
N ALA A 41 26.99 -14.80 -15.37
CA ALA A 41 25.68 -15.00 -15.99
C ALA A 41 24.53 -15.25 -14.99
N GLY A 42 24.81 -15.92 -13.86
CA GLY A 42 23.82 -16.12 -12.80
C GLY A 42 23.39 -14.83 -12.10
N ALA A 43 24.33 -13.90 -11.90
CA ALA A 43 24.05 -12.58 -11.31
C ALA A 43 23.22 -11.72 -12.27
N GLU A 44 23.49 -11.79 -13.58
CA GLU A 44 22.70 -11.09 -14.62
C GLU A 44 21.28 -11.65 -14.71
N ALA A 45 21.11 -12.98 -14.71
CA ALA A 45 19.81 -13.63 -14.73
C ALA A 45 18.98 -13.25 -13.48
N TYR A 46 19.61 -13.24 -12.30
CA TYR A 46 18.96 -12.81 -11.07
C TYR A 46 18.57 -11.34 -11.11
N ALA A 47 19.48 -10.44 -11.55
CA ALA A 47 19.19 -9.01 -11.66
C ALA A 47 18.03 -8.73 -12.62
N THR A 48 17.95 -9.49 -13.72
CA THR A 48 16.84 -9.42 -14.68
C THR A 48 15.52 -9.84 -14.03
N ALA A 49 15.51 -10.98 -13.34
CA ALA A 49 14.33 -11.49 -12.65
C ALA A 49 13.86 -10.54 -11.53
N LEU A 50 14.80 -10.02 -10.74
CA LEU A 50 14.52 -9.04 -9.68
C LEU A 50 13.95 -7.74 -10.27
N THR A 51 14.48 -7.26 -11.39
CA THR A 51 13.99 -6.05 -12.06
C THR A 51 12.55 -6.24 -12.54
N ALA A 52 12.24 -7.38 -13.17
CA ALA A 52 10.87 -7.70 -13.60
C ALA A 52 9.90 -7.79 -12.40
N LEU A 53 10.32 -8.41 -11.30
CA LEU A 53 9.53 -8.49 -10.07
C LEU A 53 9.26 -7.10 -9.48
N LEU A 54 10.30 -6.25 -9.38
CA LEU A 54 10.16 -4.90 -8.85
C LEU A 54 9.28 -4.03 -9.74
N HIS A 55 9.33 -4.21 -11.06
CA HIS A 55 8.43 -3.55 -12.00
C HIS A 55 6.97 -3.89 -11.72
N HIS A 56 6.62 -5.18 -11.62
CA HIS A 56 5.24 -5.57 -11.29
C HIS A 56 4.82 -5.11 -9.88
N ALA A 57 5.75 -5.10 -8.93
CA ALA A 57 5.47 -4.58 -7.60
C ALA A 57 5.15 -3.07 -7.61
N GLN A 58 5.68 -2.30 -8.56
CA GLN A 58 5.32 -0.89 -8.74
C GLN A 58 3.87 -0.73 -9.25
N GLU A 59 3.43 -1.59 -10.17
CA GLU A 59 2.04 -1.60 -10.66
C GLU A 59 1.06 -1.89 -9.52
N VAL A 60 1.35 -2.91 -8.69
CA VAL A 60 0.55 -3.23 -7.50
C VAL A 60 0.54 -2.07 -6.50
N MET A 61 1.70 -1.44 -6.26
CA MET A 61 1.80 -0.27 -5.39
C MET A 61 0.95 0.91 -5.89
N ALA A 62 0.92 1.14 -7.20
CA ALA A 62 0.07 2.17 -7.80
C ALA A 62 -1.42 1.86 -7.57
N GLY A 63 -1.83 0.60 -7.76
CA GLY A 63 -3.20 0.16 -7.46
C GLY A 63 -3.58 0.32 -5.98
N LEU A 64 -2.69 -0.02 -5.06
CA LEU A 64 -2.91 0.18 -3.62
C LEU A 64 -3.04 1.67 -3.25
N ARG A 65 -2.24 2.54 -3.85
CA ARG A 65 -2.37 4.00 -3.64
C ARG A 65 -3.68 4.56 -4.20
N GLN A 66 -4.13 4.05 -5.34
CA GLN A 66 -5.44 4.40 -5.88
C GLN A 66 -6.56 3.93 -4.95
N ALA A 67 -6.44 2.72 -4.39
CA ALA A 67 -7.38 2.21 -3.40
C ALA A 67 -7.41 3.10 -2.14
N ASP A 68 -6.26 3.52 -1.60
CA ASP A 68 -6.23 4.45 -0.45
C ASP A 68 -6.94 5.77 -0.79
N ALA A 69 -6.73 6.34 -1.98
CA ALA A 69 -7.41 7.56 -2.39
C ALA A 69 -8.94 7.40 -2.42
N VAL A 70 -9.44 6.27 -2.92
CA VAL A 70 -10.87 5.94 -2.98
C VAL A 70 -11.43 5.74 -1.57
N VAL A 71 -10.77 4.96 -0.72
CA VAL A 71 -11.26 4.72 0.65
C VAL A 71 -11.18 6.00 1.48
N ALA A 72 -10.14 6.82 1.32
CA ALA A 72 -10.03 8.12 1.97
C ALA A 72 -11.17 9.07 1.56
N LEU A 73 -11.63 9.01 0.31
CA LEU A 73 -12.80 9.77 -0.13
C LEU A 73 -14.07 9.27 0.56
N ALA A 74 -14.26 7.95 0.62
CA ALA A 74 -15.41 7.34 1.28
C ALA A 74 -15.45 7.68 2.79
N ASP A 75 -14.30 7.65 3.48
CA ASP A 75 -14.17 8.05 4.88
C ASP A 75 -14.61 9.51 5.08
N ARG A 76 -14.17 10.42 4.20
CA ARG A 76 -14.57 11.85 4.25
C ARG A 76 -16.07 12.03 4.02
N GLN A 77 -16.66 11.31 3.06
CA GLN A 77 -18.09 11.37 2.77
C GLN A 77 -18.92 10.86 3.95
N ARG A 78 -18.51 9.76 4.60
CA ARG A 78 -19.14 9.24 5.81
C ARG A 78 -19.04 10.25 6.97
N ALA A 79 -17.87 10.83 7.19
CA ALA A 79 -17.67 11.84 8.23
C ALA A 79 -18.56 13.07 8.00
N ALA A 80 -18.68 13.55 6.76
CA ALA A 80 -19.56 14.66 6.39
C ALA A 80 -21.05 14.31 6.62
N ALA A 81 -21.48 13.10 6.28
CA ALA A 81 -22.85 12.64 6.52
C ALA A 81 -23.18 12.57 8.02
N LEU A 82 -22.26 12.08 8.85
CA LEU A 82 -22.42 12.04 10.31
C LEU A 82 -22.46 13.45 10.92
N ALA A 83 -21.64 14.37 10.43
CA ALA A 83 -21.65 15.77 10.88
C ALA A 83 -22.91 16.53 10.44
N GLY A 84 -23.42 16.26 9.23
CA GLY A 84 -24.63 16.89 8.68
C GLY A 84 -25.95 16.31 9.22
N GLY A 85 -25.95 15.07 9.69
CA GLY A 85 -27.10 14.43 10.36
C GLY A 85 -27.27 14.85 11.83
N ALA A 86 -26.32 15.61 12.38
CA ALA A 86 -26.36 16.19 13.73
C ALA A 86 -26.90 17.63 13.76
N GLY A 87 -27.92 17.93 12.94
CA GLY A 87 -28.73 19.15 13.04
C GLY A 87 -29.91 18.96 14.02
N PRO A 88 -30.40 20.03 14.67
CA PRO A 88 -31.20 20.00 15.91
C PRO A 88 -32.49 19.18 15.87
#